data_AF-A0A2S2NAY9-F1
#
_entry.id   AF-A0A2S2NAY9-F1
#
_cell.length_a   1.000
_cell.length_b   1.000
_cell.length_c   1.000
_cell.angle_alpha   90.00
_cell.angle_beta   90.00
_cell.angle_gamma   90.00
#
_symmetry.space_group_name_H-M   'P 1'
#
loop_
_entity.id
_entity.type
_entity.pdbx_description
1 polymer ?
#
loop_
_entity_poly.entity_id
_entity_poly.type
_entity_poly.pdbx_seq_one_letter_code
_entity_poly.pdbx_strand_id
1 'polypeptide(L)'
;GPAPESVTNAIYELTKSITSYSIVPDLKCSIEYCGLQFFKVSGKEFEVEVIDSVVDYLQLMKSIFDFDVIRKLIQGSNNKAPFNILIDSMNGGKNIKHVNWHDFNQIDLIIIF
;
A
#
# COMPACT_ATOMS: atom_id res chain seq x y z
N GLY A 1 0.10 -1.94 16.27
CA GLY A 1 0.96 -0.88 16.83
C GLY A 1 2.40 -1.14 16.41
N PRO A 2 3.32 -0.17 16.58
CA PRO A 2 4.74 -0.43 16.36
C PRO A 2 5.22 -1.60 17.24
N ALA A 3 6.32 -2.24 16.84
CA ALA A 3 6.90 -3.33 17.61
C ALA A 3 7.24 -2.86 19.05
N PRO A 4 7.11 -3.74 20.07
CA PRO A 4 7.46 -3.41 21.44
C PRO A 4 8.92 -2.97 21.59
N GLU A 5 9.19 -2.09 22.55
CA GLU A 5 10.51 -1.53 22.78
C GLU A 5 11.58 -2.61 23.03
N SER A 6 11.22 -3.67 23.74
CA SER A 6 12.11 -4.82 23.97
C SER A 6 12.57 -5.49 22.67
N VAL A 7 11.70 -5.57 21.67
CA VAL A 7 12.02 -6.14 20.35
C VAL A 7 12.89 -5.17 19.56
N THR A 8 12.54 -3.88 19.53
CA THR A 8 13.32 -2.88 18.78
C THR A 8 14.72 -2.70 19.35
N ASN A 9 14.87 -2.73 20.68
CA ASN A 9 16.17 -2.64 21.35
C ASN A 9 17.02 -3.89 21.07
N ALA A 10 16.42 -5.09 21.08
CA ALA A 10 17.13 -6.31 20.71
C ALA A 10 17.62 -6.28 19.26
N ILE A 11 16.80 -5.80 18.32
CA ILE A 11 17.20 -5.62 16.91
C ILE A 11 18.37 -4.63 16.82
N TYR A 12 18.29 -3.50 17.52
CA TYR A 12 19.35 -2.49 17.52
C TYR A 12 20.69 -3.04 18.03
N GLU A 13 20.71 -3.76 19.16
CA GLU A 13 21.93 -4.37 19.66
C GLU A 13 22.51 -5.40 18.67
N LEU A 14 21.66 -6.21 18.03
CA LEU A 14 22.10 -7.14 16.97
C LEU A 14 22.72 -6.41 15.78
N THR A 15 22.19 -5.24 15.39
CA THR A 15 22.77 -4.46 14.27
C THR A 15 24.17 -3.92 14.56
N LYS A 16 24.55 -3.75 15.83
CA LYS A 16 25.91 -3.32 16.21
C LYS A 16 26.94 -4.43 16.10
N SER A 17 26.52 -5.68 16.29
CA SER A 17 27.42 -6.83 16.40
C SER A 17 27.41 -7.75 15.18
N ILE A 18 26.51 -7.55 14.22
CA ILE A 18 26.41 -8.39 13.03
C ILE A 18 27.70 -8.32 12.19
N THR A 19 28.25 -9.49 11.85
CA THR A 19 29.48 -9.61 11.04
C THR A 19 29.24 -10.19 9.65
N SER A 20 28.08 -10.83 9.44
CA SER A 20 27.68 -11.41 8.17
C SER A 20 26.16 -11.50 8.07
N TYR A 21 25.64 -11.59 6.85
CA TYR A 21 24.23 -11.85 6.56
C TYR A 21 24.11 -12.84 5.40
N SER A 22 23.03 -13.61 5.39
CA SER A 22 22.77 -14.60 4.33
C SER A 22 21.92 -13.96 3.22
N ILE A 23 22.32 -14.15 1.97
CA ILE A 23 21.63 -13.64 0.78
C ILE A 23 21.65 -14.68 -0.33
N VAL A 24 20.62 -14.65 -1.19
CA VAL A 24 20.53 -15.44 -2.42
C VAL A 24 20.65 -14.46 -3.59
N PRO A 25 21.86 -14.28 -4.18
CA PRO A 25 22.10 -13.22 -5.16
C PRO A 25 21.24 -13.32 -6.43
N ASP A 26 20.84 -14.53 -6.79
CA ASP A 26 20.15 -14.82 -8.05
C ASP A 26 18.61 -14.77 -7.93
N LEU A 27 18.06 -14.55 -6.73
CA LEU A 27 16.62 -14.47 -6.54
C LEU A 27 16.09 -13.13 -7.05
N LYS A 28 15.47 -13.14 -8.24
CA LYS A 28 14.82 -11.97 -8.84
C LYS A 28 13.31 -12.14 -8.81
N CYS A 29 12.65 -11.34 -7.98
CA CYS A 29 11.20 -11.22 -7.94
C CYS A 29 10.79 -9.93 -8.66
N SER A 30 9.86 -10.01 -9.60
CA SER A 30 9.26 -8.80 -10.19
C SER A 30 8.26 -8.21 -9.20
N ILE A 31 8.30 -6.89 -8.99
CA ILE A 31 7.31 -6.16 -8.18
C ILE A 31 6.38 -5.29 -9.04
N GLU A 32 6.48 -5.43 -10.37
CA GLU A 32 5.70 -4.61 -11.30
C GLU A 32 4.22 -5.05 -11.36
N TYR A 33 3.96 -6.33 -11.10
CA TYR A 33 2.65 -6.95 -11.24
C TYR A 33 2.30 -7.72 -9.97
N CYS A 34 1.02 -7.62 -9.56
CA CYS A 34 0.50 -8.40 -8.45
C CYS A 34 0.42 -9.89 -8.81
N GLY A 35 0.54 -10.74 -7.79
CA GLY A 35 0.41 -12.18 -7.91
C GLY A 35 1.48 -12.96 -7.17
N LEU A 36 1.29 -14.29 -7.16
CA LEU A 36 2.18 -15.25 -6.53
C LEU A 36 3.34 -15.62 -7.44
N GLN A 37 4.55 -15.61 -6.89
CA GLN A 37 5.78 -16.04 -7.54
C GLN A 37 6.44 -17.11 -6.67
N PHE A 38 6.76 -18.24 -7.29
CA PHE A 38 7.35 -19.39 -6.61
C PHE A 38 8.82 -19.55 -7.00
N PHE A 39 9.68 -19.73 -6.00
CA PHE A 39 11.12 -19.88 -6.13
C PHE A 39 11.59 -21.13 -5.40
N LYS A 40 12.77 -21.63 -5.76
CA LYS A 40 13.50 -22.64 -4.98
C LYS A 40 14.72 -22.00 -4.36
N VAL A 41 14.76 -21.95 -3.03
CA VAL A 41 15.87 -21.40 -2.25
C VAL A 41 16.45 -22.50 -1.37
N SER A 42 17.73 -22.84 -1.57
CA SER A 42 18.42 -23.89 -0.80
C SER A 42 17.66 -25.23 -0.80
N GLY A 43 17.05 -25.59 -1.93
CA GLY A 43 16.28 -26.83 -2.10
C GLY A 43 14.86 -26.82 -1.52
N LYS A 44 14.40 -25.70 -0.95
CA LYS A 44 13.04 -25.53 -0.40
C LYS A 44 12.21 -24.59 -1.27
N GLU A 45 10.89 -24.81 -1.29
CA GLU A 45 9.95 -23.87 -1.91
C GLU A 45 9.89 -22.57 -1.11
N PHE A 46 9.91 -21.45 -1.82
CA PHE A 46 9.83 -20.10 -1.29
C PHE A 46 8.84 -19.30 -2.14
N GLU A 47 7.90 -18.64 -1.49
CA GLU A 47 6.80 -17.93 -2.12
C GLU A 47 6.94 -16.43 -1.87
N VAL A 48 6.69 -15.64 -2.92
CA VAL A 48 6.55 -14.19 -2.82
C VAL A 48 5.21 -13.80 -3.43
N GLU A 49 4.36 -13.17 -2.62
CA GLU A 49 3.11 -12.58 -3.06
C GLU A 49 3.29 -11.06 -3.22
N VAL A 50 3.11 -10.57 -4.45
CA VAL A 50 3.00 -9.14 -4.70
C VAL A 50 1.52 -8.76 -4.61
N ILE A 51 1.17 -7.97 -3.60
CA ILE A 51 -0.21 -7.53 -3.35
C ILE A 51 -0.42 -6.08 -3.81
N ASP A 52 -1.69 -5.74 -4.07
CA ASP A 52 -2.08 -4.37 -4.35
C ASP A 52 -2.01 -3.53 -3.07
N SER A 53 -1.24 -2.45 -3.09
CA SER A 53 -1.01 -1.61 -1.91
C SER A 53 -2.20 -0.75 -1.51
N VAL A 54 -3.25 -0.67 -2.33
CA VAL A 54 -4.39 0.23 -2.19
C VAL A 54 -5.67 -0.53 -1.85
N VAL A 55 -5.89 -1.71 -2.42
CA VAL A 55 -7.17 -2.44 -2.34
C VAL A 55 -7.66 -2.64 -0.90
N ASP A 56 -6.83 -3.21 -0.03
CA ASP A 56 -7.24 -3.53 1.35
C ASP A 56 -7.53 -2.27 2.17
N TYR A 57 -6.71 -1.23 1.96
CA TYR A 57 -6.91 0.06 2.59
C TYR A 57 -8.21 0.73 2.13
N LEU A 58 -8.51 0.69 0.82
CA LEU A 58 -9.76 1.22 0.26
C LEU A 58 -10.97 0.48 0.84
N GLN A 59 -10.92 -0.85 0.92
CA GLN A 59 -12.00 -1.65 1.52
C GLN A 59 -12.24 -1.25 2.97
N LEU A 60 -11.16 -1.08 3.74
CA LEU A 60 -11.25 -0.57 5.11
C LEU A 60 -11.90 0.82 5.15
N MET A 61 -11.47 1.75 4.30
CA MET A 61 -12.05 3.09 4.24
C MET A 61 -13.55 3.07 3.90
N LYS A 62 -13.97 2.23 2.96
CA LYS A 62 -15.39 2.03 2.60
C LYS A 62 -16.21 1.42 3.74
N SER A 63 -15.58 0.67 4.65
CA SER A 63 -16.26 0.15 5.84
C SER A 63 -16.44 1.20 6.94
N ILE A 64 -15.59 2.22 6.98
CA ILE A 64 -15.58 3.28 8.00
C ILE A 64 -16.42 4.49 7.56
N PHE A 65 -16.37 4.84 6.27
CA PHE A 65 -16.99 6.06 5.74
C PHE A 65 -18.06 5.77 4.69
N ASP A 66 -19.11 6.60 4.66
CA ASP A 66 -20.12 6.59 3.60
C ASP A 66 -19.62 7.37 2.38
N PHE A 67 -19.13 6.63 1.38
CA PHE A 67 -18.57 7.20 0.16
C PHE A 67 -19.63 7.88 -0.71
N ASP A 68 -20.90 7.51 -0.60
CA ASP A 68 -21.97 8.11 -1.39
C ASP A 68 -22.32 9.52 -0.86
N VAL A 69 -22.25 9.71 0.46
CA VAL A 69 -22.41 11.04 1.08
C VAL A 69 -21.23 11.94 0.71
N ILE A 70 -19.99 11.43 0.82
CA ILE A 70 -18.78 12.19 0.45
C ILE A 70 -18.83 12.58 -1.04
N ARG A 71 -19.29 11.66 -1.91
CA ARG A 71 -19.49 11.93 -3.34
C ARG A 71 -20.45 13.10 -3.58
N LYS A 72 -21.61 13.10 -2.91
CA LYS A 72 -22.61 14.18 -3.03
C LYS A 72 -22.09 15.52 -2.53
N LEU A 73 -21.24 15.52 -1.49
CA LEU A 73 -20.62 16.74 -0.99
C LEU A 73 -19.67 17.34 -2.04
N ILE A 74 -18.81 16.51 -2.63
CA ILE A 74 -17.79 16.95 -3.60
C ILE A 74 -18.45 17.40 -4.90
N GLN A 75 -19.36 16.60 -5.45
CA GLN A 75 -20.05 16.90 -6.72
C GLN A 75 -21.10 18.01 -6.60
N GLY A 76 -21.52 18.33 -5.37
CA GLY A 76 -22.67 19.21 -5.16
C GLY A 76 -24.00 18.51 -5.46
N SER A 77 -25.08 19.28 -5.39
CA SER A 77 -26.44 18.81 -5.69
C SER A 77 -27.19 19.90 -6.45
N ASN A 78 -28.40 19.61 -6.94
CA ASN A 78 -29.20 20.57 -7.72
C ASN A 78 -29.33 21.97 -7.07
N ASN A 79 -29.21 22.06 -5.74
CA ASN A 79 -29.32 23.30 -4.97
C ASN A 79 -28.02 23.73 -4.25
N LYS A 80 -26.90 23.04 -4.47
CA LYS A 80 -25.60 23.38 -3.83
C LYS A 80 -24.46 23.15 -4.80
N ALA A 81 -23.62 24.16 -4.97
CA ALA A 81 -22.43 24.06 -5.82
C ALA A 81 -21.47 22.95 -5.33
N PRO A 82 -20.66 22.38 -6.25
CA PRO A 82 -19.59 21.45 -5.91
C PRO A 82 -18.64 22.02 -4.85
N PHE A 83 -18.14 21.16 -3.95
CA PHE A 83 -17.16 21.55 -2.94
C PHE A 83 -15.74 21.42 -3.50
N ASN A 84 -15.00 22.53 -3.55
CA ASN A 84 -13.65 22.56 -4.09
C ASN A 84 -12.65 22.01 -3.07
N ILE A 85 -11.83 21.04 -3.49
CA ILE A 85 -10.80 20.40 -2.66
C ILE A 85 -9.44 20.54 -3.35
N LEU A 86 -8.40 20.87 -2.57
CA LEU A 86 -7.00 20.81 -2.97
C LEU A 86 -6.32 19.70 -2.15
N ILE A 87 -5.72 18.72 -2.83
CA ILE A 87 -4.91 17.67 -2.20
C ILE A 87 -3.52 17.72 -2.81
N ASP A 88 -2.51 17.83 -1.96
CA ASP A 88 -1.12 17.75 -2.34
C ASP A 88 -0.46 16.61 -1.55
N SER A 89 -0.17 15.51 -2.23
CA SER A 89 0.49 14.34 -1.64
C SER A 89 2.01 14.47 -1.59
N MET A 90 2.58 15.65 -1.89
CA MET A 90 4.01 15.96 -1.80
C MET A 90 4.93 14.90 -2.45
N ASN A 91 4.60 14.45 -3.66
CA ASN A 91 5.29 13.36 -4.39
C ASN A 91 5.32 12.00 -3.65
N GLY A 92 4.40 11.76 -2.71
CA GLY A 92 4.28 10.52 -1.97
C GLY A 92 4.00 9.29 -2.85
N GLY A 93 4.66 8.18 -2.51
CA GLY A 93 4.46 6.79 -2.95
C GLY A 93 3.64 6.52 -4.23
N LYS A 94 4.15 6.89 -5.40
CA LYS A 94 3.62 6.39 -6.69
C LYS A 94 4.17 5.01 -7.00
N ASN A 95 3.55 3.92 -6.53
CA ASN A 95 3.89 2.58 -7.03
C ASN A 95 2.69 1.61 -6.95
N ILE A 96 2.00 1.43 -8.09
CA ILE A 96 1.76 0.16 -8.82
C ILE A 96 1.06 0.59 -10.13
N LYS A 97 1.72 0.39 -11.28
CA LYS A 97 1.24 0.86 -12.60
C LYS A 97 0.05 0.07 -13.14
N HIS A 98 -0.36 -0.99 -12.45
CA HIS A 98 -1.46 -1.90 -12.82
C HIS A 98 -2.68 -1.79 -11.91
N VAL A 99 -2.74 -0.76 -11.06
CA VAL A 99 -4.05 -0.28 -10.58
C VAL A 99 -4.75 0.26 -11.82
N ASN A 100 -5.84 -0.38 -12.22
CA ASN A 100 -6.68 0.14 -13.28
C ASN A 100 -7.36 1.40 -12.74
N TRP A 101 -6.71 2.55 -12.93
CA TRP A 101 -7.19 3.86 -12.48
C TRP A 101 -8.58 4.21 -13.05
N HIS A 102 -9.06 3.49 -14.07
CA HIS A 102 -10.45 3.60 -14.54
C HIS A 102 -11.48 3.04 -13.56
N ASP A 103 -11.08 2.14 -12.66
CA ASP A 103 -11.97 1.57 -11.63
C ASP A 103 -12.05 2.47 -10.38
N PHE A 104 -11.16 3.47 -10.29
CA PHE A 104 -11.15 4.47 -9.22
C PHE A 104 -11.81 5.76 -9.69
N ASN A 105 -12.92 6.13 -9.07
CA ASN A 105 -13.46 7.46 -9.31
C ASN A 105 -12.63 8.50 -8.56
N GLN A 106 -12.73 9.77 -8.97
CA GLN A 106 -11.99 10.91 -8.38
C GLN A 106 -12.10 11.00 -6.84
N ILE A 107 -13.16 10.42 -6.26
CA ILE A 107 -13.43 10.40 -4.81
C ILE A 107 -12.72 9.24 -4.10
N ASP A 108 -12.57 8.08 -4.77
CA ASP A 108 -11.76 6.99 -4.23
C ASP A 108 -10.31 7.46 -4.09
N LEU A 109 -9.79 8.21 -5.09
CA LEU A 109 -8.48 8.87 -5.00
C LEU A 109 -8.36 9.85 -3.83
N ILE A 110 -9.41 10.63 -3.52
CA ILE A 110 -9.39 11.64 -2.44
C ILE A 110 -9.27 11.01 -1.05
N ILE A 111 -9.88 9.83 -0.84
CA ILE A 111 -9.93 9.17 0.48
C ILE A 111 -8.70 8.29 0.74
N ILE A 112 -7.96 7.94 -0.32
CA ILE A 112 -6.72 7.15 -0.22
C ILE A 112 -5.54 7.99 0.31
N PHE A 113 -5.60 9.33 0.22
CA PHE A 113 -4.55 10.24 0.71
C PHE A 113 -4.88 10.89 2.05
#